data_AF-A0A921L0U6-F1
#
_entry.id   AF-A0A921L0U6-F1
#
_cell.length_a   1.000
_cell.length_b   1.000
_cell.length_c   1.000
_cell.angle_alpha   90.00
_cell.angle_beta   90.00
_cell.angle_gamma   90.00
#
_symmetry.space_group_name_H-M   'P 1'
#
loop_
_entity.id
_entity.type
_entity.pdbx_description
1 polymer ?
#
loop_
_entity_poly.entity_id
_entity_poly.type
_entity_poly.pdbx_seq_one_letter_code
_entity_poly.pdbx_strand_id
1 'polypeptide(L)'
;MFSILLIFFCVLIVIFGVVFVPLGLLFGMVLGTKDQYEFAVTRKEKVQALLTPLMLASPFIYYNFINNSLWQAALSLLFIPIVIEAIFTHIEK
;
A
#
# COMPACT_ATOMS: atom_id res chain seq x y z
N MET A 1 15.29 -18.04 -36.01
CA MET A 1 15.02 -16.60 -35.76
C MET A 1 13.73 -16.37 -34.96
N PHE A 2 12.60 -16.97 -35.33
CA PHE A 2 11.32 -16.80 -34.63
C PHE A 2 11.38 -17.09 -33.12
N SER A 3 12.06 -18.18 -32.72
CA SER A 3 12.17 -18.56 -31.30
C SER A 3 13.01 -17.60 -30.45
N ILE A 4 14.04 -16.97 -31.01
CA ILE A 4 14.89 -16.01 -30.29
C ILE A 4 14.12 -14.70 -30.05
N LEU A 5 13.37 -14.26 -31.06
CA LEU A 5 12.52 -13.07 -30.96
C LEU A 5 11.43 -13.25 -29.89
N LEU A 6 10.83 -14.45 -29.84
CA LEU A 6 9.80 -14.78 -28.86
C LEU A 6 10.36 -14.80 -27.42
N ILE A 7 11.54 -15.40 -27.21
CA ILE A 7 12.23 -15.38 -25.92
C ILE A 7 12.54 -13.94 -25.49
N PHE A 8 13.01 -13.10 -26.42
CA PHE A 8 13.28 -11.69 -26.14
C PHE A 8 12.03 -10.93 -25.68
N PHE A 9 10.88 -11.12 -26.34
CA PHE A 9 9.61 -10.53 -25.91
C PHE A 9 9.14 -11.06 -24.55
N CYS A 10 9.29 -12.36 -24.28
CA CYS A 10 8.97 -12.91 -22.96
C CYS A 10 9.81 -12.27 -21.84
N VAL A 11 11.12 -12.10 -22.07
CA VAL A 11 12.00 -11.45 -21.09
C VAL A 11 11.58 -10.00 -20.84
N LEU A 12 11.23 -9.25 -21.88
CA LEU A 12 10.73 -7.88 -21.73
C LEU A 12 9.42 -7.82 -20.94
N ILE A 13 8.48 -8.72 -21.20
CA ILE A 13 7.20 -8.79 -20.45
C ILE A 13 7.46 -9.13 -18.99
N VAL A 14 8.37 -10.07 -18.70
CA VAL A 14 8.72 -10.45 -17.33
C VAL A 14 9.38 -9.28 -16.61
N ILE A 15 10.32 -8.57 -17.24
CA ILE A 15 10.94 -7.38 -16.65
C ILE A 15 9.87 -6.29 -16.41
N PHE A 16 8.98 -6.04 -17.37
CA PHE A 16 7.89 -5.09 -17.23
C PHE A 16 6.97 -5.44 -16.05
N GLY A 17 6.50 -6.68 -16.00
CA GLY A 17 5.56 -7.14 -14.97
C GLY A 17 6.18 -7.25 -13.58
N VAL A 18 7.45 -7.64 -13.47
CA VAL A 18 8.10 -7.88 -12.16
C VAL A 18 8.78 -6.64 -11.61
N VAL A 19 9.28 -5.74 -12.46
CA VAL A 19 10.03 -4.56 -12.02
C VAL A 19 9.19 -3.31 -12.13
N PHE A 20 8.62 -3.03 -13.31
CA PHE A 20 7.95 -1.74 -13.55
C PHE A 20 6.57 -1.65 -12.90
N VAL A 21 5.79 -2.74 -12.88
CA VAL A 21 4.46 -2.73 -12.25
C VAL A 21 4.54 -2.50 -10.72
N PRO A 22 5.41 -3.19 -9.95
CA PRO A 22 5.54 -2.91 -8.52
C PRO A 22 6.08 -1.52 -8.23
N LEU A 23 7.04 -1.03 -9.02
CA LEU A 23 7.55 0.33 -8.88
C LEU A 23 6.47 1.39 -9.16
N GLY A 24 5.65 1.17 -10.20
CA GLY A 24 4.51 2.05 -10.51
C GLY A 24 3.46 2.07 -9.39
N LEU A 25 3.17 0.91 -8.79
CA LEU A 25 2.27 0.81 -7.64
C LEU A 25 2.84 1.53 -6.40
N LEU A 26 4.11 1.34 -6.08
CA LEU A 26 4.77 2.04 -4.96
C LEU A 26 4.78 3.55 -5.19
N PHE A 27 5.09 3.99 -6.40
CA PHE A 27 5.09 5.41 -6.76
C PHE A 27 3.68 6.02 -6.68
N GLY A 28 2.68 5.30 -7.18
CA GLY A 28 1.27 5.70 -7.08
C GLY A 28 0.77 5.78 -5.64
N MET A 29 1.16 4.84 -4.77
CA MET A 29 0.84 4.90 -3.34
C MET A 29 1.46 6.12 -2.66
N VAL A 30 2.73 6.42 -2.94
CA VAL A 30 3.43 7.58 -2.35
C VAL A 30 2.80 8.89 -2.82
N LEU A 31 2.53 9.05 -4.12
CA LEU A 31 1.87 10.24 -4.66
C LEU A 31 0.45 10.40 -4.11
N GLY A 32 -0.35 9.33 -4.12
CA GLY A 32 -1.71 9.38 -3.57
C GLY A 32 -1.73 9.73 -2.08
N THR A 33 -0.77 9.22 -1.31
CA THR A 33 -0.61 9.58 0.11
C THR A 33 -0.24 11.06 0.29
N LYS A 34 0.67 11.57 -0.54
CA LYS A 34 1.07 12.97 -0.51
C LYS A 34 -0.13 13.87 -0.81
N ASP A 35 -0.88 13.57 -1.87
CA ASP A 35 -2.05 14.36 -2.26
C ASP A 35 -3.11 14.32 -1.16
N GLN A 36 -3.43 13.13 -0.63
CA GLN A 36 -4.37 13.00 0.50
C GLN A 36 -3.93 13.81 1.73
N TYR A 37 -2.63 13.87 2.02
CA TYR A 37 -2.10 14.62 3.14
C TYR A 37 -2.14 16.14 2.91
N GLU A 38 -1.89 16.58 1.67
CA GLU A 38 -1.88 17.99 1.27
C GLU A 38 -3.30 18.58 1.27
N PHE A 39 -4.30 17.81 0.84
CA PHE A 39 -5.71 18.22 0.82
C PHE A 39 -6.47 17.96 2.12
N ALA A 40 -5.86 17.26 3.09
CA ALA A 40 -6.47 17.02 4.39
C ALA A 40 -6.56 18.31 5.22
N VAL A 41 -7.78 18.67 5.62
CA VAL A 41 -8.08 19.89 6.40
C VAL A 41 -7.95 19.60 7.89
N THR A 42 -8.36 18.41 8.33
CA THR A 42 -8.35 18.04 9.75
C THR A 42 -7.11 17.22 10.12
N ARG A 43 -6.73 17.27 11.41
CA ARG A 43 -5.62 16.45 11.93
C ARG A 43 -5.90 14.95 11.76
N LYS A 44 -7.15 14.54 11.86
CA LYS A 44 -7.61 13.15 11.66
C LYS A 44 -7.35 12.69 10.22
N GLU A 45 -7.75 13.47 9.23
CA GLU A 45 -7.54 13.17 7.81
C GLU A 45 -6.07 13.05 7.46
N LYS A 46 -5.21 13.91 8.03
CA LYS A 46 -3.76 13.84 7.84
C LYS A 46 -3.15 12.54 8.36
N VAL A 47 -3.59 12.08 9.53
CA VAL A 47 -3.13 10.80 10.09
C VAL A 47 -3.66 9.63 9.27
N GLN A 48 -4.89 9.67 8.79
CA GLN A 48 -5.46 8.65 7.92
C GLN A 48 -4.71 8.57 6.57
N ALA A 49 -4.40 9.72 5.95
CA ALA A 49 -3.63 9.80 4.72
C ALA A 49 -2.27 9.09 4.86
N LEU A 50 -1.54 9.33 5.95
CA LEU A 50 -0.24 8.71 6.22
C LEU A 50 -0.33 7.19 6.44
N LEU A 51 -1.50 6.66 6.82
CA LEU A 51 -1.73 5.24 7.06
C LEU A 51 -2.25 4.50 5.83
N THR A 52 -2.84 5.20 4.86
CA THR A 52 -3.30 4.65 3.58
C THR A 52 -2.29 3.71 2.90
N PRO A 53 -0.99 4.06 2.74
CA PRO A 53 -0.05 3.17 2.06
C PRO A 53 0.24 1.90 2.86
N LEU A 54 0.21 1.98 4.20
CA LEU A 54 0.35 0.81 5.07
C LEU A 54 -0.86 -0.13 4.96
N MET A 55 -2.08 0.42 4.88
CA MET A 55 -3.29 -0.36 4.66
C MET A 55 -3.31 -1.03 3.28
N LEU A 56 -2.86 -0.33 2.24
CA LEU A 56 -2.77 -0.86 0.88
C LEU A 56 -1.65 -1.90 0.71
N ALA A 57 -0.58 -1.82 1.51
CA ALA A 57 0.49 -2.82 1.53
C ALA A 57 0.12 -4.10 2.31
N SER A 58 -0.86 -4.03 3.23
CA SER A 58 -1.29 -5.14 4.09
C SER A 58 -1.66 -6.43 3.34
N PRO A 59 -2.43 -6.41 2.22
CA PRO A 59 -2.74 -7.62 1.44
C PRO A 59 -1.52 -8.25 0.75
N PHE A 60 -0.51 -7.44 0.41
CA PHE A 60 0.74 -7.93 -0.21
C PHE A 60 1.67 -8.56 0.83
N ILE A 61 1.64 -8.06 2.07
CA ILE A 61 2.30 -8.69 3.21
C ILE A 61 1.61 -10.01 3.55
N TYR A 62 0.27 -10.06 3.48
CA TYR A 62 -0.54 -11.26 3.70
C TYR A 62 -0.15 -12.42 2.75
N TYR A 63 0.02 -12.14 1.45
CA TYR A 63 0.32 -13.18 0.47
C TYR A 63 1.73 -13.78 0.62
N ASN A 64 2.70 -12.99 1.10
CA ASN A 64 4.11 -13.42 1.21
C ASN A 64 4.48 -14.00 2.59
N PHE A 65 3.72 -13.71 3.65
CA PHE A 65 4.07 -14.07 5.03
C PHE A 65 2.92 -14.81 5.74
N ILE A 66 2.69 -16.06 5.33
CA ILE A 66 1.66 -16.96 5.90
C ILE A 66 1.98 -17.36 7.37
N ASN A 67 3.18 -17.05 7.90
CA ASN A 67 3.60 -17.48 9.24
C ASN A 67 3.39 -16.39 10.33
N ASN A 68 2.23 -16.50 10.98
CA ASN A 68 1.80 -16.14 12.34
C ASN A 68 2.08 -14.77 13.02
N SER A 69 3.16 -14.01 12.76
CA SER A 69 3.42 -12.75 13.49
C SER A 69 3.28 -11.48 12.65
N LEU A 70 3.79 -11.50 11.41
CA LEU A 70 3.67 -10.37 10.49
C LEU A 70 2.22 -10.17 10.00
N TRP A 71 1.45 -11.25 9.92
CA TRP A 71 0.01 -11.22 9.67
C TRP A 71 -0.77 -10.50 10.77
N GLN A 72 -0.44 -10.74 12.05
CA GLN A 72 -1.06 -10.04 13.19
C GLN A 72 -0.76 -8.55 13.13
N ALA A 73 0.49 -8.19 12.80
CA ALA A 73 0.88 -6.79 12.59
C ALA A 73 0.08 -6.16 11.43
N ALA A 74 0.01 -6.82 10.27
CA ALA A 74 -0.73 -6.34 9.09
C ALA A 74 -2.24 -6.17 9.34
N LEU A 75 -2.87 -7.06 10.11
CA LEU A 75 -4.26 -6.91 10.54
C LEU A 75 -4.42 -5.84 11.62
N SER A 76 -3.50 -5.73 12.58
CA SER A 76 -3.54 -4.69 13.61
C SER A 76 -3.52 -3.28 12.99
N LEU A 77 -2.84 -3.13 11.85
CA LEU A 77 -2.80 -1.89 11.07
C LEU A 77 -4.18 -1.51 10.47
N LEU A 78 -5.05 -2.49 10.16
CA LEU A 78 -6.42 -2.23 9.71
C LEU A 78 -7.34 -1.70 10.83
N PHE A 79 -6.99 -1.92 12.10
CA PHE A 79 -7.72 -1.36 13.25
C PHE A 79 -7.29 0.07 13.59
N ILE A 80 -6.15 0.54 13.08
CA ILE A 80 -5.64 1.89 13.40
C ILE A 80 -6.62 3.00 12.99
N PRO A 81 -7.27 2.99 11.80
CA PRO A 81 -8.27 3.99 11.45
C PRO A 81 -9.46 4.03 12.42
N ILE A 82 -9.91 2.86 12.88
CA ILE A 82 -11.04 2.70 13.82
C ILE A 82 -10.65 3.26 15.20
N VAL A 83 -9.44 2.95 15.66
CA VAL A 83 -8.90 3.47 16.92
C VAL A 83 -8.70 4.98 16.87
N ILE A 84 -8.15 5.50 15.77
CA ILE A 84 -8.02 6.95 15.54
C ILE A 84 -9.39 7.62 15.60
N GLU A 85 -10.37 7.06 14.90
CA GLU A 85 -11.73 7.58 14.92
C GLU A 85 -12.31 7.62 16.34
N ALA A 86 -12.22 6.52 17.08
CA ALA A 86 -12.68 6.45 18.46
C ALA A 86 -11.99 7.49 19.38
N ILE A 87 -10.67 7.68 19.25
CA ILE A 87 -9.90 8.66 20.05
C ILE A 87 -10.39 10.08 19.74
N PHE A 88 -10.45 10.47 18.46
CA PHE A 88 -10.84 11.82 18.08
C PHE A 88 -12.30 12.13 18.42
N THR A 89 -13.22 11.18 18.27
CA THR A 89 -14.62 11.36 18.69
C THR A 89 -14.77 11.53 20.21
N HIS A 90 -13.86 10.97 21.00
CA HIS A 90 -13.89 11.12 22.46
C HIS A 90 -13.27 12.43 22.96
N ILE A 91 -12.31 12.98 22.24
CA ILE A 91 -11.65 14.26 22.56
C ILE A 91 -12.54 15.47 22.21
N GLU A 92 -13.42 15.33 21.21
CA GLU A 92 -14.34 16.39 20.78
C GLU A 92 -15.63 16.50 21.61
N LYS A 93 -15.84 15.60 22.58
CA LYS A 93 -16.96 15.64 23.56
C LYS A 93 -16.53 16.27 24.88
#